data_AF-A0A7J9LRV4-F1
#
_entry.id   AF-A0A7J9LRV4-F1
#
_cell.length_a   1.000
_cell.length_b   1.000
_cell.length_c   1.000
_cell.angle_alpha   90.00
_cell.angle_beta   90.00
_cell.angle_gamma   90.00
#
_symmetry.space_group_name_H-M   'P 1'
#
loop_
_entity.id
_entity.type
_entity.pdbx_description
1 polymer ?
#
loop_
_entity_poly.entity_id
_entity_poly.type
_entity_poly.pdbx_seq_one_letter_code
_entity_poly.pdbx_strand_id
1 'polypeptide(L)'
;MGDKSKIAERIVHVGVWKVPQNPFVKINFDSGFCKEDNRSCFGIIIRNDIGAQMGFLNVEVEGDCLSVIRNLKENKRERSVIGAYIHNIRESRVIFQKCVFHHVQKHINGATHVLATRGLKRNEVTYLVGDVPTYALDAVEVDRR
;
A
#
# COMPACT_ATOMS: atom_id res chain seq x y z
N MET A 1 33.77 -21.40 -6.26
CA MET A 1 33.65 -21.22 -4.79
C MET A 1 33.12 -19.81 -4.58
N GLY A 2 31.80 -19.64 -4.61
CA GLY A 2 31.16 -18.33 -4.56
C GLY A 2 30.75 -18.02 -3.13
N ASP A 3 31.33 -16.96 -2.56
CA ASP A 3 30.97 -16.43 -1.25
C ASP A 3 29.51 -15.97 -1.29
N LYS A 4 28.63 -16.78 -0.69
CA LYS A 4 27.26 -16.39 -0.35
C LYS A 4 27.26 -15.90 1.08
N SER A 5 27.87 -14.75 1.31
CA SER A 5 27.66 -14.00 2.54
C SER A 5 26.20 -13.54 2.57
N LYS A 6 25.35 -14.38 3.15
CA LYS A 6 24.04 -13.95 3.66
C LYS A 6 24.35 -12.84 4.66
N ILE A 7 24.07 -11.60 4.29
CA ILE A 7 24.04 -10.50 5.23
C ILE A 7 22.92 -10.83 6.22
N ALA A 8 23.28 -11.33 7.40
CA ALA A 8 22.35 -11.41 8.50
C ALA A 8 22.05 -9.96 8.91
N GLU A 9 20.91 -9.43 8.45
CA GLU A 9 20.48 -8.11 8.86
C GLU A 9 20.41 -8.06 10.39
N ARG A 10 21.24 -7.20 10.98
CA ARG A 10 21.30 -7.03 12.42
C ARG A 10 20.02 -6.33 12.86
N ILE A 11 19.18 -7.01 13.63
CA ILE A 11 18.00 -6.39 14.25
C ILE A 11 18.50 -5.30 15.20
N VAL A 12 18.24 -4.04 14.85
CA VAL A 12 18.57 -2.90 15.70
C VAL A 12 17.39 -2.66 16.63
N HIS A 13 17.57 -2.97 17.91
CA HIS A 13 16.61 -2.60 18.94
C HIS A 13 16.71 -1.10 19.22
N VAL A 14 15.63 -0.37 18.94
CA VAL A 14 15.55 1.07 19.20
C VAL A 14 14.83 1.27 20.55
N GLY A 15 15.57 1.67 21.58
CA GLY A 15 15.02 1.87 22.94
C GLY A 15 14.28 3.19 23.14
N VAL A 16 14.52 4.19 22.30
CA VAL A 16 13.86 5.51 22.37
C VAL A 16 13.56 6.01 20.97
N TRP A 17 12.32 6.44 20.73
CA TRP A 17 11.93 7.03 19.45
C TRP A 17 12.63 8.38 19.23
N LYS A 18 13.13 8.60 18.01
CA LYS A 18 13.73 9.87 17.57
C LYS A 18 13.13 10.27 16.23
N VAL A 19 13.10 11.57 15.92
CA VAL A 19 12.76 12.05 14.57
C VAL A 19 13.71 11.45 13.53
N PRO A 20 13.27 11.15 12.30
CA PRO A 20 14.17 10.80 11.20
C PRO A 20 15.01 12.02 10.79
N GLN A 21 16.16 11.79 10.16
CA GLN A 21 16.93 12.86 9.52
C GLN A 21 16.42 13.04 8.09
N ASN A 22 16.39 14.27 7.58
CA ASN A 22 16.14 14.53 6.16
C ASN A 22 17.17 13.76 5.29
N PRO A 23 16.77 13.08 4.19
CA PRO A 23 15.44 13.09 3.53
C PRO A 23 14.50 11.97 3.96
N PHE A 24 14.75 11.31 5.10
CA PHE A 24 13.98 10.15 5.54
C PHE A 24 12.65 10.53 6.21
N VAL A 25 11.66 9.69 5.97
CA VAL A 25 10.44 9.61 6.80
C VAL A 25 10.54 8.42 7.75
N LYS A 26 9.84 8.47 8.88
CA LYS A 26 9.74 7.35 9.81
C LYS A 26 8.34 6.76 9.78
N ILE A 27 8.26 5.46 9.52
CA ILE A 27 7.01 4.70 9.50
C ILE A 27 6.99 3.80 10.72
N ASN A 28 6.10 4.10 11.67
CA ASN A 28 5.76 3.19 12.76
C ASN A 28 4.55 2.37 12.32
N PHE A 29 4.62 1.04 12.42
CA PHE A 29 3.50 0.16 12.08
C PHE A 29 3.25 -0.85 13.20
N ASP A 30 2.01 -1.27 13.32
CA ASP A 30 1.62 -2.39 14.18
C ASP A 30 0.41 -3.11 13.56
N SER A 31 0.16 -4.35 13.95
CA SER A 31 -1.01 -5.11 13.52
C SER A 31 -1.60 -5.91 14.66
N GLY A 32 -2.93 -5.92 14.73
CA GLY A 32 -3.69 -6.73 15.67
C GLY A 32 -4.52 -7.77 14.94
N PHE A 33 -4.66 -8.96 15.53
CA PHE A 33 -5.53 -10.02 15.01
C PHE A 33 -6.44 -10.56 16.12
N CYS A 34 -7.75 -10.48 15.91
CA CYS A 34 -8.76 -11.06 16.78
C CYS A 34 -9.33 -12.33 16.15
N LYS A 35 -9.06 -13.48 16.78
CA LYS A 35 -9.52 -14.81 16.34
C LYS A 35 -11.03 -14.96 16.37
N GLU A 36 -11.69 -14.40 17.38
CA GLU A 36 -13.14 -14.57 17.61
C GLU A 36 -13.97 -13.98 16.48
N ASP A 37 -13.63 -12.77 16.05
CA ASP A 37 -14.32 -12.08 14.97
C ASP A 37 -13.71 -12.33 13.59
N ASN A 38 -12.61 -13.10 13.52
CA ASN A 38 -11.77 -13.23 12.33
C ASN A 38 -11.41 -11.86 11.72
N ARG A 39 -11.01 -10.90 12.58
CA ARG A 39 -10.67 -9.53 12.19
C ARG A 39 -9.19 -9.27 12.37
N SER A 40 -8.57 -8.71 11.33
CA SER A 40 -7.25 -8.08 11.44
C SER A 40 -7.38 -6.55 11.35
N CYS A 41 -6.48 -5.86 12.03
CA CYS A 41 -6.27 -4.43 11.93
C CYS A 41 -4.78 -4.19 11.74
N PHE A 42 -4.43 -3.14 11.01
CA PHE A 42 -3.06 -2.63 10.95
C PHE A 42 -3.11 -1.12 11.19
N GLY A 43 -2.14 -0.59 11.93
CA GLY A 43 -1.96 0.83 12.20
C GLY A 43 -0.65 1.31 11.60
N ILE A 44 -0.65 2.46 10.93
CA ILE A 44 0.56 3.10 10.40
C ILE A 44 0.57 4.57 10.82
N ILE A 45 1.74 5.03 11.28
CA ILE A 45 2.03 6.44 11.52
C ILE A 45 3.28 6.80 10.73
N ILE A 46 3.15 7.75 9.79
CA ILE A 46 4.26 8.31 9.02
C ILE A 46 4.61 9.67 9.62
N ARG A 47 5.90 9.95 9.84
CA ARG A 47 6.38 11.23 10.38
C ARG A 47 7.57 11.77 9.59
N ASN A 48 7.62 13.08 9.40
CA ASN A 48 8.75 13.78 8.78
C ASN A 48 9.89 14.06 9.77
N ASP A 49 10.91 14.79 9.32
CA ASP A 49 12.14 15.14 10.04
C ASP A 49 11.96 16.08 11.24
N ILE A 50 10.80 16.75 11.33
CA ILE A 50 10.41 17.51 12.53
C ILE A 50 9.45 16.72 13.44
N GLY A 51 9.15 15.46 13.10
CA GLY A 51 8.24 14.60 13.87
C GLY A 51 6.75 14.86 13.64
N ALA A 52 6.39 15.75 12.70
CA ALA A 52 5.01 16.01 12.35
C ALA A 52 4.42 14.78 11.64
N GLN A 53 3.19 14.42 12.00
CA GLN A 53 2.46 13.36 11.33
C GLN A 53 2.20 13.74 9.87
N MET A 54 2.64 12.87 8.98
CA MET A 54 2.29 12.92 7.57
C MET A 54 1.06 12.04 7.40
N GLY A 55 -0.03 12.65 6.99
CA GLY A 55 -1.26 11.96 6.66
C GLY A 55 -1.81 12.51 5.36
N PHE A 56 -2.51 11.67 4.63
CA PHE A 56 -3.38 12.14 3.56
C PHE A 56 -4.70 12.50 4.22
N LEU A 57 -5.19 13.73 4.05
CA LEU A 57 -6.53 14.08 4.52
C LEU A 57 -7.58 13.61 3.52
N ASN A 58 -7.27 13.76 2.23
CA ASN A 58 -8.14 13.44 1.11
C ASN A 58 -7.42 12.46 0.18
N VAL A 59 -8.02 11.29 -0.08
CA VAL A 59 -7.45 10.23 -0.92
C VAL A 59 -8.43 9.87 -2.03
N GLU A 60 -7.92 9.74 -3.25
CA GLU A 60 -8.63 9.14 -4.37
C GLU A 60 -7.96 7.82 -4.71
N VAL A 61 -8.74 6.75 -4.78
CA VAL A 61 -8.26 5.40 -5.10
C VAL A 61 -8.85 4.96 -6.42
N GLU A 62 -7.98 4.71 -7.38
CA GLU A 62 -8.35 4.27 -8.73
C GLU A 62 -8.02 2.80 -8.94
N GLY A 63 -8.90 2.10 -9.65
CA GLY A 63 -8.69 0.71 -10.05
C GLY A 63 -9.50 0.31 -11.26
N ASP A 64 -8.98 -0.63 -12.05
CA ASP A 64 -9.60 -1.09 -13.29
C ASP A 64 -10.61 -2.23 -13.09
N CYS A 65 -10.55 -2.90 -11.93
CA CYS A 65 -11.48 -3.96 -11.58
C CYS A 65 -12.82 -3.41 -11.08
N LEU A 66 -13.82 -3.35 -11.97
CA LEU A 66 -15.14 -2.80 -11.67
C LEU A 66 -15.83 -3.49 -10.47
N SER A 67 -15.70 -4.81 -10.34
CA SER A 67 -16.28 -5.55 -9.21
C SER A 67 -15.65 -5.15 -7.87
N VAL A 68 -14.33 -4.97 -7.83
CA VAL A 68 -13.60 -4.48 -6.65
C VAL A 68 -14.05 -3.07 -6.30
N ILE A 69 -14.10 -2.14 -7.26
CA ILE A 69 -14.51 -0.74 -7.00
C ILE A 69 -15.96 -0.67 -6.51
N ARG A 70 -16.88 -1.46 -7.10
CA ARG A 70 -18.27 -1.55 -6.62
C ARG A 70 -18.33 -2.07 -5.19
N ASN A 71 -17.59 -3.14 -4.90
CA ASN A 71 -17.51 -3.66 -3.54
C ASN A 71 -16.96 -2.59 -2.59
N LEU A 72 -15.88 -1.87 -2.91
CA LEU A 72 -15.36 -0.82 -2.04
C LEU A 72 -16.38 0.31 -1.75
N LYS A 73 -17.29 0.60 -2.68
CA LYS A 73 -18.36 1.61 -2.52
C LYS A 73 -19.58 1.13 -1.75
N GLU A 74 -19.90 -0.16 -1.79
CA GLU A 74 -21.09 -0.73 -1.14
C GLU A 74 -20.78 -1.17 0.29
N ASN A 75 -21.69 -0.97 1.25
CA ASN A 75 -21.57 -1.51 2.62
C ASN A 75 -22.13 -2.94 2.74
N LYS A 76 -21.95 -3.77 1.72
CA LYS A 76 -22.44 -5.16 1.73
C LYS A 76 -21.32 -6.12 2.11
N ARG A 77 -21.67 -7.17 2.85
CA ARG A 77 -20.75 -8.27 3.17
C ARG A 77 -20.31 -8.93 1.87
N GLU A 78 -19.01 -8.89 1.62
CA GLU A 78 -18.39 -9.52 0.46
C GLU A 78 -17.93 -10.94 0.88
N ARG A 79 -18.34 -11.97 0.13
CA ARG A 79 -18.13 -13.39 0.47
C ARG A 79 -17.07 -14.10 -0.38
N SER A 80 -16.41 -13.39 -1.28
CA SER A 80 -15.31 -13.88 -2.10
C SER A 80 -14.03 -14.04 -1.28
N VAL A 81 -13.02 -14.65 -1.91
CA VAL A 81 -11.67 -14.79 -1.38
C VAL A 81 -10.99 -13.45 -1.07
N ILE A 82 -11.41 -12.36 -1.70
CA ILE A 82 -10.86 -11.02 -1.44
C ILE A 82 -11.65 -10.22 -0.40
N GLY A 83 -12.73 -10.79 0.16
CA GLY A 83 -13.64 -10.08 1.07
C GLY A 83 -12.95 -9.52 2.32
N ALA A 84 -11.92 -10.20 2.83
CA ALA A 84 -11.12 -9.71 3.96
C ALA A 84 -10.35 -8.41 3.61
N TYR A 85 -9.76 -8.33 2.42
CA TYR A 85 -9.08 -7.13 1.94
C TYR A 85 -10.07 -5.98 1.73
N ILE A 86 -11.22 -6.26 1.11
CA ILE A 86 -12.29 -5.26 0.91
C ILE A 86 -12.77 -4.71 2.25
N HIS A 87 -13.04 -5.58 3.22
CA HIS A 87 -13.45 -5.17 4.57
C HIS A 87 -12.39 -4.28 5.20
N ASN A 88 -11.12 -4.68 5.18
CA ASN A 88 -10.04 -3.92 5.76
C ASN A 88 -9.88 -2.53 5.11
N ILE A 89 -9.95 -2.42 3.77
CA ILE A 89 -9.89 -1.12 3.07
C ILE A 89 -11.08 -0.23 3.44
N ARG A 90 -12.29 -0.80 3.56
CA ARG A 90 -13.49 -0.04 3.98
C ARG A 90 -13.37 0.46 5.42
N GLU A 91 -12.82 -0.32 6.33
CA GLU A 91 -12.54 0.13 7.70
C GLU A 91 -11.46 1.22 7.70
N SER A 92 -10.40 1.07 6.90
CA SER A 92 -9.35 2.09 6.78
C SER A 92 -9.83 3.40 6.16
N ARG A 93 -10.93 3.41 5.40
CA ARG A 93 -11.50 4.64 4.81
C ARG A 93 -11.83 5.69 5.86
N VAL A 94 -12.24 5.31 7.08
CA VAL A 94 -12.63 6.25 8.14
C VAL A 94 -11.47 7.06 8.70
N ILE A 95 -10.24 6.66 8.41
CA ILE A 95 -9.01 7.35 8.83
C ILE A 95 -8.83 8.66 8.03
N PHE A 96 -9.39 8.74 6.82
CA PHE A 96 -9.30 9.91 5.95
C PHE A 96 -10.49 10.85 6.16
N GLN A 97 -10.25 12.15 6.09
CA GLN A 97 -11.33 13.14 6.03
C GLN A 97 -12.22 12.91 4.79
N LYS A 98 -11.61 12.54 3.67
CA LYS A 98 -12.31 12.13 2.44
C LYS A 98 -11.55 10.98 1.79
N CYS A 99 -12.26 9.92 1.45
CA CYS A 99 -11.74 8.85 0.60
C CYS A 99 -12.81 8.44 -0.41
N VAL A 100 -12.45 8.51 -1.69
CA VAL A 100 -13.30 8.21 -2.84
C VAL A 100 -12.66 7.14 -3.72
N PHE A 101 -13.50 6.29 -4.30
CA PHE A 101 -13.06 5.23 -5.20
C PHE A 101 -13.52 5.53 -6.62
N HIS A 102 -12.64 5.39 -7.60
CA HIS A 102 -12.94 5.60 -9.01
C HIS A 102 -12.64 4.34 -9.80
N HIS A 103 -13.54 4.01 -10.73
CA HIS A 103 -13.29 2.97 -11.70
C HIS A 103 -12.63 3.62 -12.92
N VAL A 104 -11.51 3.07 -13.34
CA VAL A 104 -10.75 3.54 -14.50
C VAL A 104 -10.71 2.46 -15.56
N GLN A 105 -10.51 2.83 -16.82
CA GLN A 105 -10.30 1.84 -17.86
C GLN A 105 -8.92 1.20 -17.69
N LYS A 106 -8.81 -0.09 -18.00
CA LYS A 106 -7.54 -0.82 -17.85
C LYS A 106 -6.36 -0.17 -18.59
N HIS A 107 -6.63 0.48 -19.72
CA HIS A 107 -5.60 1.09 -20.56
C HIS A 107 -4.98 2.37 -19.95
N ILE A 108 -5.64 3.02 -18.98
CA ILE A 108 -5.11 4.16 -18.21
C ILE A 108 -4.60 3.75 -16.82
N ASN A 109 -4.62 2.46 -16.50
CA ASN A 109 -4.03 1.87 -15.28
C ASN A 109 -2.83 0.98 -15.64
N GLY A 110 -2.12 1.33 -16.71
CA GLY A 110 -1.07 0.54 -17.31
C GLY A 110 0.13 0.35 -16.38
N ALA A 111 0.55 1.40 -15.69
CA ALA A 111 1.68 1.36 -14.77
C ALA A 111 1.44 0.37 -13.63
N THR A 112 0.26 0.43 -13.01
CA THR A 112 -0.16 -0.51 -11.96
C THR A 112 -0.23 -1.94 -12.49
N HIS A 113 -0.74 -2.14 -13.71
CA HIS A 113 -0.78 -3.46 -14.34
C HIS A 113 0.63 -4.04 -14.57
N VAL A 114 1.56 -3.23 -15.04
CA VAL A 114 2.95 -3.61 -15.26
C VAL A 114 3.64 -3.99 -13.94
N LEU A 115 3.47 -3.16 -12.90
CA LEU A 115 4.00 -3.44 -11.56
C LEU A 115 3.47 -4.77 -11.02
N ALA A 116 2.15 -4.94 -10.98
CA ALA A 116 1.51 -6.16 -10.48
C ALA A 116 1.93 -7.41 -11.26
N THR A 117 2.01 -7.31 -12.59
CA THR A 117 2.45 -8.42 -13.44
C THR A 117 3.90 -8.80 -13.16
N ARG A 118 4.77 -7.81 -12.89
CA ARG A 118 6.17 -8.06 -12.57
C ARG A 118 6.32 -8.71 -11.20
N GLY A 119 5.60 -8.22 -10.19
CA GLY A 119 5.58 -8.79 -8.85
C GLY A 119 5.13 -10.24 -8.85
N LEU A 120 4.04 -10.54 -9.55
CA LEU A 120 3.55 -11.91 -9.70
C LEU A 120 4.61 -12.84 -10.33
N LYS A 121 5.27 -12.40 -11.40
CA LYS A 121 6.34 -13.17 -12.06
C LYS A 121 7.56 -13.42 -11.18
N ARG A 122 7.81 -12.55 -10.19
CA ARG A 122 8.96 -12.64 -9.27
C ARG A 122 8.60 -13.23 -7.91
N ASN A 123 7.32 -13.50 -7.65
CA ASN A 123 6.81 -13.87 -6.34
C ASN A 123 7.16 -12.81 -5.27
N GLU A 124 7.05 -11.53 -5.64
CA GLU A 124 7.38 -10.37 -4.82
C GLU A 124 6.17 -9.47 -4.64
N VAL A 125 6.01 -8.88 -3.45
CA VAL A 125 5.10 -7.75 -3.26
C VAL A 125 5.74 -6.54 -3.93
N THR A 126 5.04 -5.92 -4.87
CA THR A 126 5.54 -4.79 -5.65
C THR A 126 4.71 -3.55 -5.35
N TYR A 127 5.40 -2.45 -5.09
CA TYR A 127 4.84 -1.13 -4.86
C TYR A 127 5.87 -0.09 -5.30
N LEU A 128 5.40 1.08 -5.69
CA LEU A 128 6.29 2.17 -6.09
C LEU A 128 6.83 2.88 -4.84
N VAL A 129 8.15 2.88 -4.67
CA VAL A 129 8.85 3.65 -3.63
C VAL A 129 9.94 4.48 -4.30
N GLY A 130 9.82 5.80 -4.23
CA GLY A 130 10.73 6.71 -4.93
C GLY A 130 10.45 6.75 -6.43
N ASP A 131 11.47 6.49 -7.24
CA ASP A 131 11.39 6.61 -8.70
C ASP A 131 10.65 5.44 -9.36
N VAL A 132 10.02 5.73 -10.49
CA VAL A 132 9.35 4.73 -11.33
C VAL A 132 10.39 3.74 -11.85
N PRO A 133 10.23 2.41 -11.60
CA PRO A 133 11.14 1.42 -12.16
C PRO A 133 11.19 1.53 -13.68
N THR A 134 12.38 1.35 -14.25
CA THR A 134 12.62 1.54 -15.69
C THR A 134 11.64 0.78 -16.60
N TYR A 135 11.22 -0.41 -16.17
CA TYR A 135 10.29 -1.25 -16.91
C TYR A 135 8.83 -0.74 -16.91
N ALA A 136 8.50 0.26 -16.10
CA ALA A 136 7.16 0.85 -15.97
C ALA A 136 7.08 2.30 -16.47
N LEU A 137 8.20 2.89 -16.92
CA LEU A 137 8.25 4.31 -17.35
C LEU A 137 7.28 4.61 -18.48
N ASP A 138 7.33 3.83 -19.56
CA ASP A 138 6.45 4.03 -20.73
C ASP A 138 4.97 3.94 -20.34
N ALA A 139 4.63 3.02 -19.44
CA ALA A 139 3.25 2.86 -18.97
C ALA A 139 2.79 4.06 -18.14
N VAL A 140 3.66 4.61 -17.28
CA VAL A 140 3.36 5.84 -16.53
C VAL A 140 3.19 7.04 -17.46
N GLU A 141 3.97 7.14 -18.54
CA GLU A 141 3.81 8.22 -19.52
C GLU A 141 2.50 8.11 -20.31
N VAL A 142 2.06 6.89 -20.63
CA VAL A 142 0.77 6.65 -21.28
C VAL A 142 -0.39 6.97 -20.34
N ASP A 143 -0.33 6.55 -19.07
CA ASP A 143 -1.38 6.80 -18.07
C ASP A 143 -1.58 8.30 -17.79
N ARG A 144 -0.57 9.15 -18.05
CA ARG A 144 -0.62 10.60 -17.85
C ARG A 144 -1.32 11.41 -18.95
N ARG A 145 -1.60 10.80 -20.11
CA ARG A 145 -2.18 11.47 -21.28
C ARG A 145 -3.71 11.44 -21.25
#